data_AF-C5P686-F1
#
_entry.id   AF-C5P686-F1
#
_cell.length_a   1.000
_cell.length_b   1.000
_cell.length_c   1.000
_cell.angle_alpha   90.00
_cell.angle_beta   90.00
_cell.angle_gamma   90.00
#
_symmetry.space_group_name_H-M   'P 1'
#
loop_
_entity.id
_entity.type
_entity.pdbx_description
1 polymer ?
#
loop_
_entity_poly.entity_id
_entity_poly.type
_entity_poly.pdbx_seq_one_letter_code
_entity_poly.pdbx_strand_id
1 'polypeptide(L)'
;MADALEQICASARKQEVKLLFDAEHYVQKAGIDSWTMDLMQKYNRDGQTVVYNTYQMYLKESTATLESHLRMAQEGKFSLGVKLVRGAYINSDPRHLIHDTKEDTDRAFNNAAVMLATQHIDNPSAPKIGLVLASHNKESTEMMRELRQEQLRRGLPLADVVYAQLMGMADELSMSLTQKVPDLEEENNHVFKYVVWGTTQECMMYLLRRAEENRDAVERSSVSKQALWEELRGRLTLPSLLDRRGS
;
A
#
# COMPACT_ATOMS: atom_id res chain seq x y z
N MET A 1 -9.63 -25.13 3.12
CA MET A 1 -9.01 -23.81 2.88
C MET A 1 -9.17 -22.91 4.10
N ALA A 2 -10.38 -22.82 4.69
CA ALA A 2 -10.62 -22.13 5.96
C ALA A 2 -9.65 -22.55 7.07
N ASP A 3 -9.49 -23.86 7.33
CA ASP A 3 -8.61 -24.36 8.41
C ASP A 3 -7.13 -23.95 8.25
N ALA A 4 -6.63 -23.89 7.03
CA ALA A 4 -5.24 -23.48 6.77
C ALA A 4 -5.05 -21.98 7.01
N LEU A 5 -5.99 -21.15 6.56
CA LEU A 5 -5.95 -19.70 6.79
C LEU A 5 -6.07 -19.37 8.28
N GLU A 6 -6.89 -20.11 9.02
CA GLU A 6 -6.99 -19.94 10.47
C GLU A 6 -5.68 -20.30 11.19
N GLN A 7 -5.01 -21.38 10.78
CA GLN A 7 -3.70 -21.75 11.32
C GLN A 7 -2.65 -20.68 11.01
N ILE A 8 -2.64 -20.14 9.79
CA ILE A 8 -1.74 -19.05 9.39
C ILE A 8 -2.01 -17.80 10.25
N CYS A 9 -3.28 -17.40 10.42
CA CYS A 9 -3.64 -16.24 11.22
C CYS A 9 -3.29 -16.41 12.71
N ALA A 10 -3.51 -17.59 13.27
CA ALA A 10 -3.15 -17.90 14.65
C ALA A 10 -1.62 -17.86 14.85
N SER A 11 -0.86 -18.44 13.92
CA SER A 11 0.60 -18.41 13.93
C SER A 11 1.13 -16.99 13.78
N ALA A 12 0.59 -16.21 12.83
CA ALA A 12 0.97 -14.83 12.59
C ALA A 12 0.71 -13.96 13.81
N ARG A 13 -0.44 -14.12 14.47
CA ARG A 13 -0.74 -13.42 15.72
C ARG A 13 0.26 -13.75 16.83
N LYS A 14 0.62 -15.03 17.01
CA LYS A 14 1.59 -15.47 18.03
C LYS A 14 2.99 -14.92 17.77
N GLN A 15 3.36 -14.75 16.50
CA GLN A 15 4.67 -14.28 16.07
C GLN A 15 4.70 -12.76 15.81
N GLU A 16 3.60 -12.05 16.07
CA GLU A 16 3.44 -10.61 15.80
C GLU A 16 3.71 -10.23 14.33
N VAL A 17 3.39 -11.15 13.42
CA VAL A 17 3.49 -10.94 11.96
C VAL A 17 2.16 -10.42 11.43
N LYS A 18 2.23 -9.39 10.58
CA LYS A 18 1.07 -8.82 9.88
C LYS A 18 0.82 -9.59 8.57
N LEU A 19 -0.43 -9.95 8.32
CA LEU A 19 -0.90 -10.62 7.10
C LEU A 19 -1.67 -9.61 6.24
N LEU A 20 -1.20 -9.40 5.02
CA LEU A 20 -1.87 -8.55 4.04
C LEU A 20 -2.52 -9.43 2.98
N PHE A 21 -3.85 -9.33 2.87
CA PHE A 21 -4.61 -9.97 1.81
C PHE A 21 -4.64 -9.03 0.61
N ASP A 22 -4.09 -9.49 -0.51
CA ASP A 22 -4.08 -8.72 -1.75
C ASP A 22 -5.47 -8.70 -2.39
N ALA A 23 -5.82 -7.56 -2.98
CA ALA A 23 -7.02 -7.45 -3.79
C ALA A 23 -6.72 -7.96 -5.21
N GLU A 24 -7.71 -8.62 -5.81
CA GLU A 24 -7.64 -9.15 -7.16
C GLU A 24 -8.57 -8.36 -8.10
N HIS A 25 -9.08 -8.99 -9.17
CA HIS A 25 -10.08 -8.36 -10.04
C HIS A 25 -11.38 -8.12 -9.27
N TYR A 26 -12.19 -7.18 -9.79
CA TYR A 26 -13.46 -6.80 -9.17
C TYR A 26 -14.37 -7.98 -8.84
N VAL A 27 -14.40 -9.00 -9.70
CA VAL A 27 -15.29 -10.16 -9.53
C VAL A 27 -14.99 -11.02 -8.30
N GLN A 28 -13.77 -10.98 -7.76
CA GLN A 28 -13.42 -11.68 -6.50
C GLN A 28 -13.57 -10.80 -5.26
N LYS A 29 -13.69 -9.47 -5.43
CA LYS A 29 -13.64 -8.48 -4.35
C LYS A 29 -14.57 -8.81 -3.18
N ALA A 30 -15.84 -9.08 -3.46
CA ALA A 30 -16.83 -9.37 -2.41
C ALA A 30 -16.47 -10.60 -1.56
N GLY A 31 -15.93 -11.66 -2.19
CA GLY A 31 -15.51 -12.87 -1.48
C GLY A 31 -14.27 -12.65 -0.62
N ILE A 32 -13.27 -11.95 -1.17
CA ILE A 32 -12.05 -11.58 -0.44
C ILE A 32 -12.41 -10.68 0.75
N ASP A 33 -13.20 -9.62 0.52
CA ASP A 33 -13.63 -8.69 1.54
C ASP A 33 -14.35 -9.40 2.69
N SER A 34 -15.34 -10.26 2.38
CA SER A 34 -16.08 -11.01 3.39
C SER A 34 -15.15 -11.88 4.24
N TRP A 35 -14.29 -12.69 3.62
CA TRP A 35 -13.40 -13.57 4.36
C TRP A 35 -12.37 -12.80 5.18
N THR A 36 -11.81 -11.73 4.63
CA THR A 36 -10.82 -10.92 5.34
C THR A 36 -11.47 -10.21 6.53
N MET A 37 -12.71 -9.74 6.42
CA MET A 37 -13.45 -9.14 7.53
C MET A 37 -13.76 -10.16 8.64
N ASP A 38 -14.16 -11.39 8.29
CA ASP A 38 -14.36 -12.47 9.27
C ASP A 38 -13.06 -12.79 10.03
N LEU A 39 -11.94 -12.86 9.31
CA LEU A 39 -10.61 -13.07 9.90
C LEU A 39 -10.20 -11.90 10.80
N MET A 40 -10.43 -10.64 10.41
CA MET A 40 -10.17 -9.48 11.26
C MET A 40 -11.01 -9.53 12.54
N GLN A 41 -12.30 -9.86 12.44
CA GLN A 41 -13.16 -9.98 13.60
C GLN A 41 -12.67 -11.06 14.58
N LYS A 42 -12.03 -12.12 14.09
CA LYS A 42 -11.45 -13.18 14.92
C LYS A 42 -10.06 -12.83 15.48
N TYR A 43 -9.18 -12.25 14.66
CA TYR A 43 -7.74 -12.13 14.98
C TYR A 43 -7.26 -10.72 15.32
N ASN A 44 -7.97 -9.65 14.92
CA ASN A 44 -7.60 -8.27 15.25
C ASN A 44 -8.23 -7.82 16.58
N ARG A 45 -7.89 -8.53 17.65
CA ARG A 45 -8.41 -8.29 19.01
C ARG A 45 -7.33 -7.74 19.93
N ASP A 46 -7.76 -7.22 21.07
CA ASP A 46 -6.86 -6.81 22.17
C ASP A 46 -5.84 -5.75 21.73
N GLY A 47 -6.26 -4.85 20.84
CA GLY A 47 -5.42 -3.80 20.28
C GLY A 47 -4.39 -4.26 19.24
N GLN A 48 -4.34 -5.54 18.89
CA GLN A 48 -3.50 -6.05 17.80
C GLN A 48 -4.21 -5.90 16.44
N THR A 49 -3.44 -5.57 15.41
CA THR A 49 -3.88 -5.56 14.01
C THR A 49 -3.01 -6.54 13.25
N VAL A 50 -3.52 -7.76 13.04
CA VAL A 50 -2.80 -8.87 12.41
C VAL A 50 -3.17 -8.96 10.95
N VAL A 51 -4.46 -8.91 10.64
CA VAL A 51 -5.00 -9.09 9.29
C VAL A 51 -5.33 -7.73 8.68
N TYR A 52 -4.93 -7.54 7.42
CA TYR A 52 -5.12 -6.34 6.62
C TYR A 52 -5.82 -6.68 5.31
N ASN A 53 -6.80 -5.88 4.92
CA ASN A 53 -7.49 -5.98 3.64
C ASN A 53 -7.00 -4.88 2.68
N THR A 54 -6.93 -5.18 1.38
CA THR A 54 -6.50 -4.22 0.35
C THR A 54 -7.72 -3.55 -0.29
N TYR A 55 -7.77 -2.21 -0.25
CA TYR A 55 -8.83 -1.43 -0.87
C TYR A 55 -8.27 -0.70 -2.09
N GLN A 56 -8.90 -0.94 -3.24
CA GLN A 56 -8.49 -0.36 -4.51
C GLN A 56 -9.29 0.90 -4.82
N MET A 57 -8.68 2.07 -4.63
CA MET A 57 -9.36 3.36 -4.64
C MET A 57 -9.70 3.90 -6.04
N TYR A 58 -9.33 3.20 -7.12
CA TYR A 58 -9.85 3.44 -8.47
C TYR A 58 -11.31 3.02 -8.66
N LEU A 59 -11.86 2.15 -7.80
CA LEU A 59 -13.26 1.74 -7.86
C LEU A 59 -14.14 2.77 -7.16
N LYS A 60 -15.23 3.17 -7.83
CA LYS A 60 -16.20 4.15 -7.31
C LYS A 60 -16.83 3.72 -5.99
N GLU A 61 -16.97 2.41 -5.76
CA GLU A 61 -17.59 1.85 -4.54
C GLU A 61 -16.64 1.73 -3.33
N SER A 62 -15.31 1.87 -3.53
CA SER A 62 -14.33 1.53 -2.49
C SER A 62 -14.47 2.38 -1.23
N THR A 63 -14.82 3.66 -1.38
CA THR A 63 -15.07 4.55 -0.24
C THR A 63 -16.25 4.07 0.61
N ALA A 64 -17.39 3.76 -0.03
CA ALA A 64 -18.57 3.27 0.67
C ALA A 64 -18.32 1.90 1.34
N THR A 65 -17.54 1.03 0.67
CA THR A 65 -17.13 -0.26 1.23
C THR A 65 -16.27 -0.08 2.48
N LEU A 66 -15.26 0.80 2.41
CA LEU A 66 -14.37 1.12 3.53
C LEU A 66 -15.16 1.68 4.73
N GLU A 67 -16.08 2.61 4.50
CA GLU A 67 -16.96 3.14 5.55
C GLU A 67 -17.84 2.06 6.18
N SER A 68 -18.36 1.13 5.38
CA SER A 68 -19.12 -0.01 5.90
C SER A 68 -18.26 -0.91 6.79
N HIS A 69 -17.04 -1.22 6.36
CA HIS A 69 -16.12 -2.03 7.16
C HIS A 69 -15.65 -1.33 8.43
N LEU A 70 -15.51 0.01 8.41
CA LEU A 70 -15.27 0.81 9.62
C LEU A 70 -16.41 0.67 10.63
N ARG A 71 -17.67 0.77 10.18
CA ARG A 71 -18.84 0.55 11.05
C ARG A 71 -18.86 -0.87 11.63
N MET A 72 -18.61 -1.88 10.80
CA MET A 72 -18.52 -3.27 11.26
C MET A 72 -17.41 -3.48 12.29
N ALA A 73 -16.24 -2.86 12.11
CA ALA A 73 -15.13 -2.91 13.06
C ALA A 73 -15.47 -2.23 14.38
N GLN A 74 -16.18 -1.10 14.32
CA GLN A 74 -16.68 -0.39 15.49
C GLN A 74 -17.68 -1.24 16.29
N GLU A 75 -18.73 -1.72 15.63
CA GLU A 75 -19.78 -2.55 16.24
C GLU A 75 -19.22 -3.87 16.77
N GLY A 76 -18.34 -4.50 15.99
CA GLY A 76 -17.69 -5.76 16.33
C GLY A 76 -16.55 -5.64 17.33
N LYS A 77 -16.14 -4.41 17.69
CA LYS A 77 -15.04 -4.10 18.62
C LYS A 77 -13.72 -4.80 18.25
N PHE A 78 -13.29 -4.64 17.00
CA PHE A 78 -12.00 -5.15 16.52
C PHE A 78 -11.23 -4.07 15.75
N SER A 79 -9.91 -4.22 15.63
CA SER A 79 -9.09 -3.28 14.88
C SER A 79 -9.24 -3.52 13.37
N LEU A 80 -9.39 -2.46 12.58
CA LEU A 80 -9.45 -2.59 11.12
C LEU A 80 -8.05 -2.45 10.52
N GLY A 81 -7.61 -3.48 9.78
CA GLY A 81 -6.37 -3.43 9.01
C GLY A 81 -6.66 -3.02 7.57
N VAL A 82 -6.07 -1.93 7.12
CA VAL A 82 -6.33 -1.36 5.79
C VAL A 82 -5.03 -1.20 5.03
N LYS A 83 -4.94 -1.76 3.82
CA LYS A 83 -3.95 -1.41 2.80
C LYS A 83 -4.65 -0.60 1.72
N LEU A 84 -4.34 0.69 1.63
CA LEU A 84 -4.83 1.54 0.55
C LEU A 84 -3.91 1.44 -0.65
N VAL A 85 -4.48 1.14 -1.81
CA VAL A 85 -3.82 1.21 -3.12
C VAL A 85 -4.71 1.98 -4.09
N ARG A 86 -4.15 2.48 -5.20
CA ARG A 86 -5.00 2.96 -6.31
C ARG A 86 -5.67 1.79 -7.01
N GLY A 87 -4.91 0.74 -7.33
CA GLY A 87 -5.39 -0.47 -8.00
C GLY A 87 -4.42 -0.93 -9.08
N ALA A 88 -4.44 -2.22 -9.39
CA ALA A 88 -3.54 -2.83 -10.38
C ALA A 88 -4.28 -3.40 -11.62
N TYR A 89 -5.61 -3.38 -11.62
CA TYR A 89 -6.44 -4.07 -12.62
C TYR A 89 -7.27 -3.12 -13.50
N ILE A 90 -6.89 -1.83 -13.55
CA ILE A 90 -7.58 -0.75 -14.29
C ILE A 90 -7.85 -1.05 -15.77
N ASN A 91 -6.99 -1.83 -16.41
CA ASN A 91 -7.11 -2.18 -17.83
C ASN A 91 -7.99 -3.42 -18.08
N SER A 92 -8.37 -4.14 -17.02
CA SER A 92 -9.09 -5.43 -17.12
C SER A 92 -10.45 -5.43 -16.44
N ASP A 93 -10.64 -4.59 -15.42
CA ASP A 93 -11.93 -4.48 -14.74
C ASP A 93 -12.94 -3.67 -15.56
N PRO A 94 -14.26 -3.89 -15.37
CA PRO A 94 -15.28 -3.17 -16.10
C PRO A 94 -15.19 -1.64 -15.91
N ARG A 95 -15.01 -0.90 -17.01
CA ARG A 95 -14.74 0.55 -16.98
C ARG A 95 -15.78 1.36 -16.20
N HIS A 96 -17.05 0.97 -16.21
CA HIS A 96 -18.13 1.71 -15.55
C HIS A 96 -18.01 1.71 -14.01
N LEU A 97 -17.27 0.77 -13.43
CA LEU A 97 -17.01 0.66 -11.99
C LEU A 97 -15.87 1.57 -11.53
N ILE A 98 -15.04 2.01 -12.47
CA ILE A 98 -13.82 2.77 -12.22
C ILE A 98 -14.12 4.26 -12.30
N HIS A 99 -13.46 5.06 -11.48
CA HIS A 99 -13.49 6.53 -11.56
C HIS A 99 -13.24 7.06 -12.98
N ASP A 100 -13.81 8.21 -13.30
CA ASP A 100 -13.79 8.72 -14.68
C ASP A 100 -12.41 9.29 -15.03
N THR A 101 -11.74 9.88 -14.06
CA THR A 101 -10.39 10.44 -14.21
C THR A 101 -9.39 9.89 -13.19
N LYS A 102 -8.10 10.06 -13.49
CA LYS A 102 -7.03 9.74 -12.54
C LYS A 102 -7.13 10.62 -11.29
N GLU A 103 -7.46 11.88 -11.48
CA GLU A 103 -7.60 12.89 -10.43
C GLU A 103 -8.73 12.49 -9.45
N ASP A 104 -9.82 11.90 -9.94
CA ASP A 104 -10.87 11.35 -9.09
C ASP A 104 -10.36 10.19 -8.22
N THR A 105 -9.57 9.29 -8.81
CA THR A 105 -8.92 8.18 -8.08
C THR A 105 -7.96 8.70 -7.03
N ASP A 106 -7.16 9.72 -7.37
CA ASP A 106 -6.22 10.35 -6.46
C ASP A 106 -6.96 11.02 -5.29
N ARG A 107 -8.07 11.73 -5.56
CA ARG A 107 -8.92 12.31 -4.51
C ARG A 107 -9.55 11.24 -3.62
N ALA A 108 -10.08 10.16 -4.19
CA ALA A 108 -10.66 9.06 -3.41
C ALA A 108 -9.61 8.43 -2.48
N PHE A 109 -8.41 8.14 -3.00
CA PHE A 109 -7.29 7.61 -2.23
C PHE A 109 -6.88 8.56 -1.09
N ASN A 110 -6.66 9.83 -1.42
CA ASN A 110 -6.21 10.85 -0.48
C ASN A 110 -7.24 11.10 0.64
N ASN A 111 -8.52 11.23 0.29
CA ASN A 111 -9.59 11.42 1.27
C ASN A 111 -9.71 10.22 2.21
N ALA A 112 -9.61 8.99 1.69
CA ALA A 112 -9.64 7.78 2.51
C ALA A 112 -8.44 7.72 3.46
N ALA A 113 -7.24 8.06 2.98
CA ALA A 113 -6.02 8.10 3.81
C ALA A 113 -6.16 9.08 4.97
N VAL A 114 -6.59 10.31 4.69
CA VAL A 114 -6.82 11.34 5.72
C VAL A 114 -7.88 10.88 6.72
N MET A 115 -9.04 10.42 6.23
CA MET A 115 -10.13 9.92 7.09
C MET A 115 -9.65 8.83 8.05
N LEU A 116 -8.92 7.83 7.55
CA LEU A 116 -8.41 6.73 8.39
C LEU A 116 -7.36 7.20 9.41
N ALA A 117 -6.59 8.23 9.07
CA ALA A 117 -5.55 8.78 9.94
C ALA A 117 -6.08 9.80 10.97
N THR A 118 -7.33 10.26 10.86
CA THR A 118 -7.89 11.31 11.73
C THR A 118 -9.17 10.91 12.46
N GLN A 119 -9.91 9.89 12.02
CA GLN A 119 -11.24 9.58 12.57
C GLN A 119 -11.26 9.35 14.10
N HIS A 120 -10.16 8.88 14.69
CA HIS A 120 -10.06 8.65 16.14
C HIS A 120 -9.83 9.93 16.96
N ILE A 121 -9.51 11.05 16.31
CA ILE A 121 -9.29 12.34 16.98
C ILE A 121 -10.60 12.87 17.55
N ASP A 122 -11.65 12.86 16.74
CA ASP A 122 -12.96 13.42 17.10
C ASP A 122 -13.95 12.36 17.59
N ASN A 123 -13.67 11.07 17.37
CA ASN A 123 -14.51 9.96 17.78
C ASN A 123 -13.74 8.95 18.63
N PRO A 124 -13.82 9.04 19.97
CA PRO A 124 -13.20 8.06 20.88
C PRO A 124 -13.74 6.63 20.73
N SER A 125 -14.92 6.46 20.12
CA SER A 125 -15.49 5.15 19.83
C SER A 125 -15.01 4.58 18.49
N ALA A 126 -14.19 5.32 17.73
CA ALA A 126 -13.63 4.84 16.49
C ALA A 126 -12.79 3.56 16.72
N PRO A 127 -12.88 2.58 15.81
CA PRO A 127 -12.03 1.39 15.89
C PRO A 127 -10.58 1.79 15.66
N LYS A 128 -9.65 1.07 16.31
CA LYS A 128 -8.23 1.21 16.02
C LYS A 128 -7.96 0.83 14.57
N ILE A 129 -7.19 1.67 13.87
CA ILE A 129 -6.80 1.43 12.48
C ILE A 129 -5.32 1.07 12.42
N GLY A 130 -5.01 -0.01 11.72
CA GLY A 130 -3.69 -0.21 11.15
C GLY A 130 -3.75 0.15 9.67
N LEU A 131 -3.02 1.18 9.25
CA LEU A 131 -3.05 1.69 7.89
C LEU A 131 -1.72 1.40 7.18
N VAL A 132 -1.81 0.79 6.01
CA VAL A 132 -0.71 0.61 5.06
C VAL A 132 -0.99 1.49 3.85
N LEU A 133 -0.24 2.57 3.69
CA LEU A 133 -0.32 3.45 2.53
C LEU A 133 0.63 2.96 1.44
N ALA A 134 0.06 2.33 0.40
CA ALA A 134 0.81 1.85 -0.74
C ALA A 134 0.67 2.83 -1.93
N SER A 135 1.65 3.72 -2.07
CA SER A 135 1.67 4.79 -3.07
C SER A 135 3.08 5.10 -3.55
N HIS A 136 3.20 5.33 -4.86
CA HIS A 136 4.37 5.93 -5.52
C HIS A 136 4.12 7.39 -5.95
N ASN A 137 2.95 7.96 -5.62
CA ASN A 137 2.67 9.37 -5.86
C ASN A 137 3.27 10.20 -4.73
N LYS A 138 4.12 11.16 -5.10
CA LYS A 138 4.83 12.06 -4.19
C LYS A 138 3.87 12.95 -3.40
N GLU A 139 2.89 13.55 -4.06
CA GLU A 139 1.91 14.47 -3.46
C GLU A 139 1.08 13.79 -2.36
N SER A 140 0.59 12.57 -2.59
CA SER A 140 -0.12 11.76 -1.59
C SER A 140 0.77 11.45 -0.38
N THR A 141 2.07 11.25 -0.62
CA THR A 141 3.04 10.92 0.41
C THR A 141 3.39 12.15 1.25
N GLU A 142 3.64 13.29 0.61
CA GLU A 142 3.92 14.57 1.27
C GLU A 142 2.73 15.05 2.09
N MET A 143 1.51 14.99 1.53
CA MET A 143 0.29 15.35 2.26
C MET A 143 0.10 14.52 3.54
N MET A 144 0.38 13.21 3.50
CA MET A 144 0.30 12.39 4.70
C MET A 144 1.40 12.76 5.72
N ARG A 145 2.61 13.06 5.26
CA ARG A 145 3.69 13.54 6.15
C ARG A 145 3.32 14.85 6.83
N GLU A 146 2.81 15.83 6.08
CA GLU A 146 2.38 17.12 6.61
C GLU A 146 1.28 16.95 7.66
N LEU A 147 0.30 16.09 7.38
CA LEU A 147 -0.75 15.75 8.34
C LEU A 147 -0.19 15.14 9.63
N ARG A 148 0.80 14.24 9.53
CA ARG A 148 1.45 13.64 10.72
C ARG A 148 2.24 14.66 11.53
N GLN A 149 3.02 15.51 10.86
CA GLN A 149 3.78 16.57 11.52
C GLN A 149 2.87 17.53 12.27
N GLU A 150 1.72 17.90 11.68
CA GLU A 150 0.73 18.74 12.34
C GLU A 150 0.09 18.05 13.56
N GLN A 151 -0.23 16.75 13.45
CA GLN A 151 -0.75 15.98 14.58
C GLN A 151 0.26 15.93 15.75
N LEU A 152 1.54 15.72 15.45
CA LEU A 152 2.63 15.73 16.45
C LEU A 152 2.76 17.08 17.13
N ARG A 153 2.84 18.17 16.34
CA ARG A 153 2.95 19.55 16.85
C ARG A 153 1.81 19.92 17.80
N ARG A 154 0.62 19.37 17.54
CA ARG A 154 -0.59 19.59 18.36
C ARG A 154 -0.76 18.58 19.50
N GLY A 155 0.11 17.57 19.62
CA GLY A 155 0.00 16.51 20.63
C GLY A 155 -1.24 15.62 20.45
N LEU A 156 -1.72 15.45 19.21
CA LEU A 156 -2.89 14.62 18.91
C LEU A 156 -2.53 13.13 18.89
N PRO A 157 -3.47 12.24 19.27
CA PRO A 157 -3.25 10.81 19.16
C PRO A 157 -3.00 10.41 17.70
N LEU A 158 -2.10 9.44 17.50
CA LEU A 158 -1.66 9.00 16.19
C LEU A 158 -2.22 7.61 15.86
N ALA A 159 -2.74 7.44 14.64
CA ALA A 159 -3.03 6.11 14.09
C ALA A 159 -1.73 5.35 13.78
N ASP A 160 -1.78 4.00 13.78
CA ASP A 160 -0.67 3.15 13.32
C ASP A 160 -0.62 3.19 11.79
N VAL A 161 0.25 4.05 11.26
CA VAL A 161 0.43 4.26 9.81
C VAL A 161 1.79 3.75 9.38
N VAL A 162 1.76 2.91 8.36
CA VAL A 162 2.92 2.30 7.73
C VAL A 162 2.91 2.66 6.26
N TYR A 163 4.05 3.04 5.72
CA TYR A 163 4.21 3.26 4.28
C TYR A 163 4.69 1.96 3.63
N ALA A 164 4.07 1.55 2.52
CA ALA A 164 4.52 0.39 1.76
C ALA A 164 4.83 0.78 0.31
N GLN A 165 5.92 0.24 -0.21
CA GLN A 165 6.32 0.46 -1.61
C GLN A 165 6.76 -0.86 -2.23
N LEU A 166 6.52 -1.02 -3.54
CA LEU A 166 7.05 -2.16 -4.28
C LEU A 166 8.59 -2.05 -4.34
N MET A 167 9.29 -3.17 -4.14
CA MET A 167 10.74 -3.20 -4.27
C MET A 167 11.16 -2.95 -5.73
N GLY A 168 12.10 -2.02 -5.95
CA GLY A 168 12.53 -1.60 -7.29
C GLY A 168 11.66 -0.51 -7.94
N MET A 169 10.71 0.06 -7.19
CA MET A 169 9.90 1.21 -7.63
C MET A 169 9.90 2.31 -6.58
N ALA A 170 10.13 3.55 -7.05
CA ALA A 170 10.17 4.77 -6.25
C ALA A 170 11.08 4.71 -5.01
N ASP A 171 12.26 4.11 -5.13
CA ASP A 171 13.24 4.02 -4.05
C ASP A 171 13.66 5.40 -3.51
N GLU A 172 13.66 6.43 -4.36
CA GLU A 172 13.87 7.84 -3.95
C GLU A 172 12.79 8.34 -2.97
N LEU A 173 11.52 7.95 -3.15
CA LEU A 173 10.44 8.29 -2.23
C LEU A 173 10.60 7.55 -0.90
N SER A 174 11.00 6.27 -0.93
CA SER A 174 11.35 5.53 0.29
C SER A 174 12.48 6.22 1.07
N MET A 175 13.56 6.61 0.40
CA MET A 175 14.67 7.30 1.05
C MET A 175 14.19 8.59 1.70
N SER A 176 13.41 9.40 0.99
CA SER A 176 12.89 10.67 1.52
C SER A 176 11.97 10.49 2.74
N LEU A 177 11.27 9.36 2.85
CA LEU A 177 10.38 9.03 3.97
C LEU A 177 11.12 8.57 5.23
N THR A 178 12.33 8.01 5.05
CA THR A 178 13.19 7.52 6.15
C THR A 178 14.23 8.54 6.59
N GLN A 179 14.55 9.52 5.76
CA GLN A 179 15.47 10.60 6.08
C GLN A 179 14.80 11.60 7.02
N LYS A 180 15.27 11.66 8.26
CA LYS A 180 14.91 12.72 9.20
C LYS A 180 15.43 14.05 8.67
N VAL A 181 14.55 15.01 8.51
CA VAL A 181 14.94 16.38 8.20
C VAL A 181 15.38 17.05 9.51
N PRO A 182 16.60 17.63 9.59
CA PRO A 182 17.02 18.40 10.77
C PRO A 182 15.99 19.50 11.06
N ASP A 183 15.67 19.70 12.34
CA ASP A 183 14.72 20.71 12.84
C ASP A 183 13.23 20.49 12.49
N LEU A 184 12.85 19.32 11.97
CA LEU A 184 11.44 18.89 11.87
C LEU A 184 11.16 17.75 12.85
N GLU A 185 10.13 17.91 13.69
CA GLU A 185 9.62 16.81 14.51
C GLU A 185 8.91 15.78 13.62
N GLU A 186 9.60 14.66 13.39
CA GLU A 186 9.07 13.53 12.63
C GLU A 186 9.05 12.26 13.48
N GLU A 187 7.94 11.53 13.39
CA GLU A 187 7.83 10.19 13.95
C GLU A 187 8.84 9.25 13.26
N ASN A 188 9.21 8.15 13.93
CA ASN A 188 9.90 7.06 13.26
C ASN A 188 8.96 6.40 12.24
N ASN A 189 9.05 6.82 10.98
CA ASN A 189 8.28 6.24 9.89
C ASN A 189 8.74 4.80 9.62
N HIS A 190 7.80 3.86 9.66
CA HIS A 190 8.05 2.50 9.19
C HIS A 190 7.73 2.41 7.69
N VAL A 191 8.76 2.11 6.88
CA VAL A 191 8.63 1.89 5.44
C VAL A 191 8.89 0.41 5.14
N PHE A 192 7.90 -0.28 4.59
CA PHE A 192 8.02 -1.69 4.18
C PHE A 192 8.16 -1.80 2.67
N LYS A 193 9.02 -2.72 2.23
CA LYS A 193 9.16 -3.09 0.83
C LYS A 193 8.38 -4.37 0.57
N TYR A 194 7.46 -4.33 -0.39
CA TYR A 194 6.78 -5.52 -0.87
C TYR A 194 7.75 -6.27 -1.79
N VAL A 195 8.14 -7.46 -1.36
CA VAL A 195 9.07 -8.35 -2.06
C VAL A 195 8.33 -9.63 -2.38
N VAL A 196 8.39 -10.05 -3.64
CA VAL A 196 7.90 -11.38 -4.03
C VAL A 196 9.04 -12.37 -3.88
N TRP A 197 8.74 -13.53 -3.30
CA TRP A 197 9.70 -14.61 -3.11
C TRP A 197 9.14 -15.89 -3.73
N GLY A 198 9.95 -16.51 -4.58
CA GLY A 198 9.58 -17.70 -5.35
C GLY A 198 10.50 -17.92 -6.54
N THR A 199 10.29 -19.02 -7.25
CA THR A 199 10.96 -19.28 -8.53
C THR A 199 10.51 -18.27 -9.60
N THR A 200 11.30 -18.12 -10.67
CA THR A 200 10.94 -17.23 -11.79
C THR A 200 9.58 -17.55 -12.39
N GLN A 201 9.21 -18.83 -12.46
CA GLN A 201 7.93 -19.28 -13.01
C GLN A 201 6.76 -18.85 -12.10
N GLU A 202 6.90 -19.00 -10.78
CA GLU A 202 5.89 -18.58 -9.81
C GLU A 202 5.70 -17.06 -9.79
N CYS A 203 6.78 -16.31 -10.03
CA CYS A 203 6.77 -14.85 -10.05
C CYS A 203 6.36 -14.24 -11.41
N MET A 204 6.18 -15.04 -12.47
CA MET A 204 6.02 -14.52 -13.83
C MET A 204 4.82 -13.58 -13.98
N MET A 205 3.66 -13.95 -13.42
CA MET A 205 2.45 -13.11 -13.48
C MET A 205 2.60 -11.80 -12.70
N TYR A 206 3.39 -11.81 -11.61
CA TYR A 206 3.73 -10.59 -10.90
C TYR A 206 4.66 -9.69 -11.73
N LEU A 207 5.70 -10.28 -12.34
CA LEU A 207 6.64 -9.54 -13.20
C LEU A 207 5.94 -8.92 -14.41
N LEU A 208 5.00 -9.62 -15.04
CA LEU A 208 4.21 -9.10 -16.16
C LEU A 208 3.40 -7.87 -15.74
N ARG A 209 2.65 -7.96 -14.63
CA ARG A 209 1.88 -6.82 -14.10
C ARG A 209 2.77 -5.62 -13.76
N ARG A 210 3.97 -5.86 -13.24
CA ARG A 210 4.96 -4.79 -13.00
C ARG A 210 5.49 -4.18 -14.27
N ALA A 211 5.70 -4.97 -15.33
CA ALA A 211 6.12 -4.47 -16.63
C ALA A 211 5.02 -3.57 -17.25
N GLU A 212 3.76 -3.96 -17.14
CA GLU A 212 2.61 -3.15 -17.60
C GLU A 212 2.49 -1.83 -16.81
N GLU A 213 2.55 -1.87 -15.48
CA GLU A 213 2.47 -0.66 -14.65
C GLU A 213 3.66 0.28 -14.89
N ASN A 214 4.87 -0.28 -15.01
CA ASN A 214 6.07 0.51 -15.29
C ASN A 214 6.05 1.09 -16.71
N ARG A 215 5.44 0.43 -17.69
CA ARG A 215 5.26 1.01 -19.03
C ARG A 215 4.44 2.29 -18.94
N ASP A 216 3.32 2.25 -18.23
CA ASP A 216 2.46 3.43 -18.06
C ASP A 216 3.15 4.52 -17.21
N ALA A 217 3.94 4.14 -16.21
CA ALA A 217 4.72 5.08 -15.38
C ALA A 217 5.86 5.74 -16.17
N VAL A 218 6.60 4.97 -16.97
CA VAL A 218 7.68 5.44 -17.84
C VAL A 218 7.11 6.29 -18.96
N GLU A 219 5.96 5.95 -19.57
CA GLU A 219 5.31 6.79 -20.57
C GLU A 219 4.98 8.19 -20.02
N ARG A 220 4.62 8.28 -18.73
CA ARG A 220 4.21 9.51 -18.03
C ARG A 220 5.34 10.35 -17.42
N SER A 221 6.51 9.79 -17.11
CA SER A 221 7.63 10.52 -16.48
C SER A 221 8.78 10.78 -17.46
N SER A 222 8.88 12.01 -17.97
CA SER A 222 10.01 12.45 -18.82
C SER A 222 11.37 12.31 -18.13
N VAL A 223 11.41 12.49 -16.81
CA VAL A 223 12.60 12.36 -15.96
C VAL A 223 13.05 10.89 -15.87
N SER A 224 12.11 9.96 -15.70
CA SER A 224 12.43 8.52 -15.67
C SER A 224 12.88 8.01 -17.03
N LYS A 225 12.31 8.52 -18.14
CA LYS A 225 12.82 8.23 -19.49
C LYS A 225 14.26 8.71 -19.67
N GLN A 226 14.58 9.91 -19.19
CA GLN A 226 15.92 10.47 -19.32
C GLN A 226 16.94 9.66 -18.50
N ALA A 227 16.64 9.35 -17.24
CA ALA A 227 17.50 8.53 -16.39
C ALA A 227 17.70 7.10 -16.96
N LEU A 228 16.63 6.46 -17.46
CA LEU A 228 16.71 5.16 -18.11
C LEU A 228 17.56 5.23 -19.39
N TRP A 229 17.46 6.32 -20.14
CA TRP A 229 18.22 6.51 -21.37
C TRP A 229 19.70 6.81 -21.13
N GLU A 230 20.01 7.55 -20.06
CA GLU A 230 21.38 7.75 -19.59
C GLU A 230 22.00 6.43 -19.10
N GLU A 231 21.22 5.60 -18.42
CA GLU A 231 21.64 4.28 -17.94
C GLU A 231 21.84 3.26 -19.08
N LEU A 232 20.91 3.21 -20.04
CA LEU A 232 21.04 2.43 -21.28
C LEU A 232 22.25 2.87 -22.11
N ARG A 233 22.47 4.18 -22.25
CA ARG A 233 23.70 4.69 -22.88
C ARG A 233 24.93 4.27 -22.10
N GLY A 234 24.93 4.38 -20.77
CA GLY A 234 26.02 3.90 -19.91
C GLY A 234 26.34 2.42 -20.15
N ARG A 235 25.32 1.57 -20.25
CA ARG A 235 25.49 0.13 -20.52
C ARG A 235 25.92 -0.18 -21.96
N LEU A 236 25.47 0.59 -22.95
CA LEU A 236 25.83 0.42 -24.36
C LEU A 236 27.20 1.04 -24.70
N THR A 237 27.69 1.97 -23.89
CA THR A 237 28.99 2.65 -24.06
C THR A 237 30.13 2.04 -23.25
N LEU A 238 29.85 1.07 -22.37
CA LEU A 238 30.89 0.28 -21.71
C LEU A 238 31.47 -0.75 -22.70
N PRO A 239 32.76 -0.65 -23.09
CA PRO A 239 33.42 -1.72 -23.81
C PRO A 239 33.47 -2.95 -22.89
N SER A 240 33.19 -4.12 -23.46
CA SER A 240 33.26 -5.42 -22.80
C SER A 240 34.54 -5.59 -21.97
N LEU A 241 34.43 -5.51 -20.64
CA LEU A 241 35.47 -5.92 -19.69
C LEU A 241 35.53 -7.45 -19.59
N LEU A 242 35.64 -8.14 -20.73
CA LEU A 242 35.77 -9.61 -20.80
C LEU A 242 36.94 -10.06 -21.67
N ASP A 243 38.02 -9.28 -21.77
CA ASP A 243 39.23 -9.74 -22.45
C ASP A 243 40.53 -9.30 -21.77
N ARG A 244 40.72 -9.72 -20.50
CA ARG A 244 42.04 -9.76 -19.84
C ARG A 244 42.15 -10.94 -18.87
N ARG A 245 42.16 -12.16 -19.40
CA ARG A 245 42.88 -13.31 -18.82
C ARG A 245 43.39 -14.17 -19.97
N GLY A 246 44.65 -14.00 -20.33
CA GLY A 246 45.28 -14.84 -21.35
C GLY A 246 46.60 -14.32 -21.90
N SER A 247 47.63 -14.23 -21.05
CA SER A 247 49.05 -14.54 -21.34
C SER A 247 49.91 -14.19 -20.14
#